data_AF-A0A2H6F5Z5-F1
#
_entry.id   AF-A0A2H6F5Z5-F1
#
_cell.length_a   1.000
_cell.length_b   1.000
_cell.length_c   1.000
_cell.angle_alpha   90.00
_cell.angle_beta   90.00
_cell.angle_gamma   90.00
#
_symmetry.space_group_name_H-M   'P 1'
#
loop_
_entity.id
_entity.type
_entity.pdbx_description
1 polymer ?
#
loop_
_entity_poly.entity_id
_entity_poly.type
_entity_poly.pdbx_seq_one_letter_code
_entity_poly.pdbx_strand_id
1 'polypeptide(L)'
;MKASNTMSRFLAGMTMFAVLIFTGAIANALTSGETYTITVQKIDSDGTVNSSASSDSATADSDGKVSFTLRGIPDNSSCNFLLITIKDSSDNIVRRSISPCPNSGESLPVGVSGLTNSQTKALLAALESAGTDDPILAVFGFVVVRSTSATLSELTFMADLVNQGINNSGGFIDYLTSNGVTSTQIAAYKSSIVSKLADKSSGYSKFIKDSVDASTDAEKLNARGEAASKLLLVLVEAATTAGFSQDRVLEAFNGMGSIVVPLMNTGVTNGDISSATAKMIDSSIGGGIQKLKADKDIEKYSTALTTLGASGDDVTNYQSAANTLLNTMVSAFQAFEQVFNGSETESGIQAVQTTFEATMQAAFEQFMTDTAASDSRISTMVSNINADAPSAVSAADFKFYKSDGSQVNWPVTMAVIVDWVSAIAANGGGMTYTPDNTTIPSTMTWLGTCSVSGYYDKSSCEDEGGGDWTPGRTDFESQGIDASYASIFAIQEDIMILEFVRWGSQEAAGNDMSAQEALEKSFSDSVAALSSNIGGTTDGSTAISSTLKSAVITLLKSPQF
;
A
#
# COMPACT_ATOMS: atom_id res chain seq x y z
N MET A 1 -31.88 -11.41 14.99
CA MET A 1 -30.51 -10.85 14.90
C MET A 1 -30.04 -10.37 16.28
N LYS A 2 -29.33 -11.23 17.02
CA LYS A 2 -28.46 -10.85 18.13
C LYS A 2 -27.08 -11.36 17.74
N ALA A 3 -26.22 -10.45 17.26
CA ALA A 3 -24.84 -10.78 16.95
C ALA A 3 -24.13 -11.24 18.24
N SER A 4 -23.42 -12.36 18.12
CA SER A 4 -22.49 -12.87 19.12
C SER A 4 -21.50 -11.76 19.48
N ASN A 5 -21.56 -11.34 20.74
CA ASN A 5 -21.10 -10.05 21.24
C ASN A 5 -19.64 -10.10 21.72
N THR A 6 -18.81 -10.94 21.09
CA THR A 6 -17.49 -11.31 21.62
C THR A 6 -16.32 -10.67 20.87
N MET A 7 -16.54 -10.20 19.64
CA MET A 7 -15.51 -9.52 18.83
C MET A 7 -15.57 -7.99 18.96
N SER A 8 -16.76 -7.41 19.21
CA SER A 8 -16.92 -5.96 19.45
C SER A 8 -16.51 -5.49 20.86
N ARG A 9 -16.21 -6.41 21.79
CA ARG A 9 -15.89 -6.04 23.19
C ARG A 9 -14.42 -5.76 23.46
N PHE A 10 -13.54 -5.97 22.49
CA PHE A 10 -12.15 -5.50 22.59
C PHE A 10 -11.95 -4.12 21.92
N LEU A 11 -12.91 -3.67 21.09
CA LEU A 11 -12.78 -2.50 20.22
C LEU A 11 -13.49 -1.21 20.73
N ALA A 12 -14.25 -1.28 21.82
CA ALA A 12 -15.05 -0.15 22.31
C ALA A 12 -14.49 0.53 23.58
N GLY A 13 -13.19 0.38 23.86
CA GLY A 13 -12.61 0.77 25.14
C GLY A 13 -11.22 1.37 25.09
N MET A 14 -10.97 2.40 24.27
CA MET A 14 -9.97 3.45 24.57
C MET A 14 -9.99 4.59 23.54
N THR A 15 -11.12 5.29 23.39
CA THR A 15 -11.13 6.64 22.80
C THR A 15 -10.92 7.65 23.93
N MET A 16 -9.70 7.71 24.46
CA MET A 16 -9.29 8.84 25.27
C MET A 16 -8.22 9.60 24.48
N PHE A 17 -8.64 10.71 23.91
CA PHE A 17 -7.80 11.74 23.31
C PHE A 17 -6.79 12.21 24.36
N ALA A 18 -5.62 11.56 24.38
CA ALA A 18 -4.44 12.12 25.02
C ALA A 18 -3.72 12.92 23.93
N VAL A 19 -3.99 14.22 23.88
CA VAL A 19 -3.05 15.19 23.30
C VAL A 19 -1.79 15.12 24.15
N LEU A 20 -0.97 14.10 23.92
CA LEU A 20 0.39 14.05 24.43
C LEU A 20 1.16 15.03 23.57
N ILE A 21 1.35 16.23 24.13
CA ILE A 21 2.36 17.17 23.68
C ILE A 21 3.69 16.48 23.94
N PHE A 22 4.12 15.64 23.01
CA PHE A 22 5.49 15.16 22.96
C PHE A 22 6.35 16.38 22.63
N THR A 23 6.96 16.96 23.65
CA THR A 23 8.08 17.88 23.46
C THR A 23 9.18 17.07 22.82
N GLY A 24 9.37 17.23 21.51
CA GLY A 24 10.42 16.57 20.76
C GLY A 24 11.77 16.82 21.43
N ALA A 25 12.50 15.75 21.72
CA ALA A 25 13.89 15.87 22.08
C ALA A 25 14.64 16.44 20.86
N ILE A 26 15.40 17.51 21.09
CA ILE A 26 16.22 18.18 20.08
C ILE A 26 17.14 17.12 19.48
N ALA A 27 17.00 16.81 18.19
CA ALA A 27 18.07 16.13 17.48
C ALA A 27 19.30 17.03 17.57
N ASN A 28 20.34 16.61 18.31
CA ASN A 28 21.48 17.46 18.69
C ASN A 28 21.87 18.43 17.57
N ALA A 29 21.54 19.71 17.78
CA ALA A 29 21.93 20.79 16.89
C ALA A 29 23.47 20.85 16.81
N LEU A 30 24.01 21.35 15.69
CA LEU A 30 25.45 21.59 15.62
C LEU A 30 25.83 22.74 16.56
N THR A 31 27.09 22.80 16.96
CA THR A 31 27.57 23.84 17.87
C THR A 31 27.51 25.20 17.17
N SER A 32 26.64 26.08 17.65
CA SER A 32 26.47 27.43 17.09
C SER A 32 27.78 28.19 17.03
N GLY A 33 28.04 28.85 15.90
CA GLY A 33 29.27 29.61 15.65
C GLY A 33 30.50 28.77 15.30
N GLU A 34 30.44 27.44 15.37
CA GLU A 34 31.50 26.57 14.87
C GLU A 34 31.48 26.50 13.33
N THR A 35 32.66 26.45 12.71
CA THR A 35 32.79 26.23 11.27
C THR A 35 33.01 24.75 10.97
N TYR A 36 32.17 24.22 10.10
CA TYR A 36 32.19 22.83 9.68
C TYR A 36 32.72 22.71 8.26
N THR A 37 33.40 21.59 7.98
CA THR A 37 33.79 21.20 6.62
C THR A 37 32.75 20.26 6.05
N ILE A 38 32.28 20.54 4.85
CA ILE A 38 31.30 19.73 4.13
C ILE A 38 32.02 19.10 2.94
N THR A 39 31.96 17.78 2.84
CA THR A 39 32.53 17.04 1.71
C THR A 39 31.47 16.21 1.02
N VAL A 40 31.51 16.17 -0.31
CA VAL A 40 30.67 15.31 -1.14
C VAL A 40 31.54 14.38 -1.95
N GLN A 41 31.30 13.09 -1.78
CA GLN A 41 31.98 12.00 -2.45
C GLN A 41 30.96 11.19 -3.26
N LYS A 42 31.42 10.59 -4.36
CA LYS A 42 30.62 9.63 -5.11
C LYS A 42 30.63 8.28 -4.38
N ILE A 43 29.49 7.58 -4.40
CA ILE A 43 29.45 6.13 -4.15
C ILE A 43 29.66 5.44 -5.49
N ASP A 44 30.70 4.61 -5.58
CA ASP A 44 31.06 3.86 -6.78
C ASP A 44 30.18 2.63 -6.93
N SER A 45 30.11 2.09 -8.15
CA SER A 45 29.19 1.00 -8.51
C SER A 45 29.43 -0.30 -7.77
N ASP A 46 30.55 -0.42 -7.06
CA ASP A 46 30.89 -1.54 -6.18
C ASP A 46 30.48 -1.31 -4.72
N GLY A 47 29.73 -0.23 -4.45
CA GLY A 47 29.26 0.15 -3.12
C GLY A 47 30.31 0.88 -2.26
N THR A 48 31.54 1.06 -2.76
CA THR A 48 32.59 1.78 -2.03
C THR A 48 32.50 3.30 -2.24
N VAL A 49 33.16 4.07 -1.38
CA VAL A 49 33.17 5.54 -1.46
C VAL A 49 34.43 6.03 -2.18
N ASN A 50 34.24 6.83 -3.22
CA ASN A 50 35.33 7.41 -3.97
C ASN A 50 36.18 8.36 -3.11
N SER A 51 37.50 8.33 -3.29
CA SER A 51 38.43 9.22 -2.57
C SER A 51 38.40 10.68 -3.04
N SER A 52 37.85 10.97 -4.23
CA SER A 52 37.71 12.31 -4.76
C SER A 52 36.48 12.99 -4.15
N ALA A 53 36.71 14.09 -3.41
CA ALA A 53 35.65 14.86 -2.78
C ALA A 53 35.60 16.29 -3.33
N SER A 54 34.39 16.79 -3.57
CA SER A 54 34.16 18.24 -3.59
C SER A 54 33.98 18.72 -2.15
N SER A 55 34.52 19.88 -1.80
CA SER A 55 34.46 20.39 -0.43
C SER A 55 34.03 21.85 -0.35
N ASP A 56 33.33 22.20 0.71
CA ASP A 56 32.97 23.56 1.12
C ASP A 56 33.09 23.69 2.64
N SER A 57 32.98 24.90 3.16
CA SER A 57 32.96 25.16 4.59
C SER A 57 31.87 26.15 4.95
N ALA A 58 31.18 25.92 6.06
CA ALA A 58 30.13 26.82 6.50
C ALA A 58 30.02 26.85 8.03
N THR A 59 29.63 28.01 8.55
CA THR A 59 29.48 28.25 10.00
C THR A 59 28.04 27.96 10.42
N ALA A 60 27.89 27.26 11.53
CA ALA A 60 26.58 26.98 12.10
C ALA A 60 25.93 28.26 12.65
N ASP A 61 24.66 28.47 12.32
CA ASP A 61 23.87 29.61 12.80
C ASP A 61 23.45 29.47 14.28
N SER A 62 22.58 30.36 14.77
CA SER A 62 22.06 30.33 16.16
C SER A 62 21.28 29.07 16.49
N ASP A 63 20.70 28.42 15.48
CA ASP A 63 19.89 27.22 15.61
C ASP A 63 20.73 25.95 15.39
N GLY A 64 22.04 26.11 15.16
CA GLY A 64 22.97 25.02 14.90
C GLY A 64 22.76 24.38 13.53
N LYS A 65 22.25 25.13 12.54
CA LYS A 65 22.11 24.70 11.15
C LYS A 65 23.28 25.24 10.31
N VAL A 66 23.67 24.47 9.30
CA VAL A 66 24.73 24.83 8.36
C VAL A 66 24.13 24.82 6.95
N SER A 67 24.29 25.93 6.22
CA SER A 67 23.89 26.07 4.82
C SER A 67 25.11 26.09 3.92
N PHE A 68 25.09 25.33 2.84
CA PHE A 68 26.20 25.21 1.89
C PHE A 68 25.70 25.08 0.45
N THR A 69 26.56 25.29 -0.53
CA THR A 69 26.24 25.06 -1.95
C THR A 69 27.47 24.56 -2.68
N LEU A 70 27.40 23.32 -3.14
CA LEU A 70 28.49 22.70 -3.90
C LEU A 70 28.21 22.76 -5.39
N ARG A 71 29.27 22.89 -6.19
CA ARG A 71 29.22 22.93 -7.66
C ARG A 71 30.13 21.85 -8.24
N GLY A 72 29.87 21.46 -9.49
CA GLY A 72 30.67 20.44 -10.17
C GLY A 72 30.47 19.03 -9.60
N ILE A 73 29.34 18.78 -8.96
CA ILE A 73 28.97 17.47 -8.44
C ILE A 73 28.55 16.57 -9.62
N PRO A 74 28.92 15.27 -9.62
CA PRO A 74 28.50 14.33 -10.65
C PRO A 74 26.97 14.17 -10.69
N ASP A 75 26.41 13.93 -11.88
CA ASP A 75 24.98 13.71 -12.08
C ASP A 75 24.65 12.20 -12.22
N ASN A 76 23.35 11.91 -12.34
CA ASN A 76 22.82 10.56 -12.45
C ASN A 76 23.24 9.77 -13.71
N SER A 77 24.00 10.39 -14.63
CA SER A 77 24.65 9.66 -15.72
C SER A 77 25.96 8.99 -15.31
N SER A 78 26.52 9.38 -14.16
CA SER A 78 27.87 9.01 -13.71
C SER A 78 27.92 8.33 -12.35
N CYS A 79 26.85 8.44 -11.55
CA CYS A 79 26.68 7.82 -10.25
C CYS A 79 25.20 7.65 -9.91
N ASN A 80 24.86 6.67 -9.07
CA ASN A 80 23.52 6.60 -8.49
C ASN A 80 23.39 7.46 -7.23
N PHE A 81 24.44 7.49 -6.40
CA PHE A 81 24.41 8.15 -5.09
C PHE A 81 25.68 8.93 -4.74
N LEU A 82 25.47 9.92 -3.89
CA LEU A 82 26.49 10.79 -3.29
C LEU A 82 26.48 10.61 -1.77
N LEU A 83 27.68 10.56 -1.18
CA LEU A 83 27.88 10.66 0.25
C LEU A 83 28.22 12.10 0.63
N ILE A 84 27.35 12.73 1.41
CA ILE A 84 27.58 14.04 2.03
C ILE A 84 28.09 13.79 3.45
N THR A 85 29.23 14.37 3.81
CA THR A 85 29.83 14.26 5.14
C THR A 85 30.08 15.65 5.70
N ILE A 86 29.64 15.88 6.94
CA ILE A 86 29.92 17.10 7.71
C ILE A 86 30.92 16.74 8.80
N LYS A 87 32.01 17.49 8.85
CA LYS A 87 33.09 17.34 9.83
C LYS A 87 33.26 18.59 10.67
N ASP A 88 33.56 18.40 11.96
CA ASP A 88 33.90 19.49 12.87
C ASP A 88 35.31 20.04 12.61
N SER A 89 35.70 21.05 13.40
CA SER A 89 37.02 21.67 13.34
C SER A 89 38.19 20.73 13.67
N SER A 90 37.91 19.56 14.26
CA SER A 90 38.87 18.51 14.60
C SER A 90 38.87 17.35 13.60
N ASP A 91 38.23 17.52 12.44
CA ASP A 91 38.05 16.52 11.37
C ASP A 91 37.20 15.29 11.80
N ASN A 92 36.47 15.37 12.91
CA ASN A 92 35.54 14.30 13.29
C ASN A 92 34.26 14.38 12.46
N ILE A 93 33.77 13.23 12.00
CA ILE A 93 32.48 13.14 11.31
C ILE A 93 31.36 13.35 12.32
N VAL A 94 30.62 14.45 12.18
CA VAL A 94 29.48 14.78 13.05
C VAL A 94 28.15 14.32 12.45
N ARG A 95 28.01 14.39 11.11
CA ARG A 95 26.81 13.96 10.39
C ARG A 95 27.15 13.46 9.00
N ARG A 96 26.31 12.57 8.46
CA ARG A 96 26.37 12.11 7.07
C ARG A 96 24.98 11.96 6.47
N SER A 97 24.91 11.98 5.15
CA SER A 97 23.70 11.68 4.38
C SER A 97 24.09 11.02 3.06
N ILE A 98 23.35 9.99 2.65
CA ILE A 98 23.39 9.49 1.27
C ILE A 98 22.24 10.16 0.52
N SER A 99 22.56 10.75 -0.63
CA SER A 99 21.60 11.42 -1.50
C SER A 99 21.68 10.82 -2.90
N PRO A 100 20.58 10.73 -3.66
CA PRO A 100 20.66 10.36 -5.08
C PRO A 100 21.53 11.37 -5.84
N CYS A 101 22.16 10.97 -6.94
CA CYS A 101 22.82 11.93 -7.81
C CYS A 101 21.77 12.83 -8.51
N PRO A 102 22.03 14.13 -8.71
CA PRO A 102 21.11 15.03 -9.39
C PRO A 102 20.76 14.54 -10.79
N ASN A 103 19.55 14.85 -11.25
CA ASN A 103 19.24 14.76 -12.67
C ASN A 103 20.17 15.68 -13.47
N SER A 104 20.54 15.27 -14.68
CA SER A 104 21.49 16.02 -15.50
C SER A 104 21.05 17.48 -15.71
N GLY A 105 21.95 18.41 -15.37
CA GLY A 105 21.71 19.85 -15.46
C GLY A 105 20.83 20.44 -14.35
N GLU A 106 20.36 19.63 -13.39
CA GLU A 106 19.51 20.10 -12.29
C GLU A 106 20.30 20.28 -10.98
N SER A 107 19.79 21.17 -10.12
CA SER A 107 20.23 21.27 -8.73
C SER A 107 19.47 20.27 -7.86
N LEU A 108 20.17 19.65 -6.91
CA LEU A 108 19.57 18.74 -5.93
C LEU A 108 19.41 19.43 -4.56
N PRO A 109 18.19 19.56 -4.02
CA PRO A 109 18.00 19.90 -2.62
C PRO A 109 18.49 18.76 -1.73
N VAL A 110 19.35 19.05 -0.76
CA VAL A 110 19.87 18.03 0.17
C VAL A 110 19.69 18.46 1.62
N GLY A 111 19.42 17.48 2.49
CA GLY A 111 19.36 17.65 3.93
C GLY A 111 20.26 16.63 4.62
N VAL A 112 20.92 17.06 5.68
CA VAL A 112 21.77 16.21 6.53
C VAL A 112 21.29 16.35 7.98
N SER A 113 20.93 15.24 8.61
CA SER A 113 20.38 15.21 9.97
C SER A 113 20.91 14.02 10.78
N GLY A 114 20.50 13.92 12.05
CA GLY A 114 20.80 12.74 12.86
C GLY A 114 20.25 11.45 12.26
N LEU A 115 19.04 11.50 11.69
CA LEU A 115 18.42 10.35 11.04
C LEU A 115 19.24 9.92 9.81
N THR A 116 19.56 10.86 8.93
CA THR A 116 20.31 10.54 7.70
C THR A 116 21.68 9.96 8.05
N ASN A 117 22.25 10.32 9.19
CA ASN A 117 23.51 9.74 9.66
C ASN A 117 23.36 8.26 10.03
N SER A 118 22.28 7.87 10.71
CA SER A 118 21.98 6.46 11.01
C SER A 118 21.65 5.68 9.73
N GLN A 119 20.83 6.25 8.84
CA GLN A 119 20.54 5.68 7.52
C GLN A 119 21.82 5.47 6.71
N THR A 120 22.70 6.47 6.67
CA THR A 120 23.99 6.39 5.96
C THR A 120 24.89 5.30 6.52
N LYS A 121 24.92 5.10 7.85
CA LYS A 121 25.71 4.03 8.47
C LYS A 121 25.23 2.64 8.00
N ALA A 122 23.93 2.38 8.08
CA ALA A 122 23.37 1.11 7.61
C ALA A 122 23.58 0.93 6.11
N LEU A 123 23.29 1.97 5.32
CA LEU A 123 23.40 1.90 3.86
C LEU A 123 24.84 1.69 3.39
N LEU A 124 25.84 2.38 3.93
CA LEU A 124 27.22 2.14 3.52
C LEU A 124 27.63 0.68 3.82
N ALA A 125 27.24 0.14 4.97
CA ALA A 125 27.49 -1.27 5.29
C ALA A 125 26.77 -2.23 4.33
N ALA A 126 25.51 -1.91 3.97
CA ALA A 126 24.71 -2.72 3.04
C ALA A 126 25.31 -2.70 1.62
N LEU A 127 25.66 -1.52 1.11
CA LEU A 127 26.23 -1.34 -0.23
C LEU A 127 27.60 -2.00 -0.35
N GLU A 128 28.48 -1.82 0.64
CA GLU A 128 29.80 -2.46 0.68
C GLU A 128 29.69 -3.97 0.76
N SER A 129 28.81 -4.51 1.62
CA SER A 129 28.58 -5.96 1.74
C SER A 129 27.99 -6.57 0.46
N ALA A 130 27.07 -5.85 -0.18
CA ALA A 130 26.44 -6.25 -1.43
C ALA A 130 27.36 -6.08 -2.66
N GLY A 131 28.43 -5.29 -2.54
CA GLY A 131 29.33 -4.96 -3.64
C GLY A 131 28.63 -4.18 -4.76
N THR A 132 27.67 -3.31 -4.43
CA THR A 132 26.83 -2.60 -5.41
C THR A 132 26.32 -1.26 -4.88
N ASP A 133 26.03 -0.31 -5.79
CA ASP A 133 25.33 0.95 -5.50
C ASP A 133 23.81 0.88 -5.80
N ASP A 134 23.21 -0.30 -5.64
CA ASP A 134 21.84 -0.59 -6.08
C ASP A 134 20.78 0.39 -5.53
N PRO A 135 20.06 1.12 -6.40
CA PRO A 135 19.00 2.04 -5.97
C PRO A 135 17.85 1.39 -5.20
N ILE A 136 17.56 0.10 -5.42
CA ILE A 136 16.51 -0.61 -4.67
C ILE A 136 16.96 -0.82 -3.22
N LEU A 137 18.23 -1.19 -3.02
CA LEU A 137 18.85 -1.34 -1.70
C LEU A 137 18.86 0.00 -0.95
N ALA A 138 19.16 1.09 -1.66
CA ALA A 138 19.09 2.43 -1.10
C ALA A 138 17.68 2.77 -0.56
N VAL A 139 16.64 2.56 -1.37
CA VAL A 139 15.24 2.82 -0.96
C VAL A 139 14.89 2.04 0.30
N PHE A 140 15.16 0.74 0.35
CA PHE A 140 14.85 -0.06 1.53
C PHE A 140 15.67 0.32 2.74
N GLY A 141 16.95 0.68 2.59
CA GLY A 141 17.76 1.18 3.71
C GLY A 141 17.21 2.49 4.29
N PHE A 142 16.64 3.37 3.47
CA PHE A 142 15.94 4.56 3.96
C PHE A 142 14.62 4.23 4.68
N VAL A 143 13.91 3.18 4.24
CA VAL A 143 12.64 2.73 4.84
C VAL A 143 12.85 2.01 6.17
N VAL A 144 13.88 1.16 6.30
CA VAL A 144 14.07 0.36 7.53
C VAL A 144 14.71 1.15 8.68
N VAL A 145 15.52 2.17 8.38
CA VAL A 145 16.17 2.98 9.42
C VAL A 145 15.37 4.26 9.66
N ARG A 146 14.53 4.25 10.72
CA ARG A 146 13.68 5.39 11.12
C ARG A 146 14.10 6.07 12.40
N SER A 147 14.97 5.43 13.18
CA SER A 147 15.44 5.97 14.46
C SER A 147 16.92 6.32 14.47
N THR A 148 17.24 7.36 15.24
CA THR A 148 18.62 7.72 15.58
C THR A 148 19.18 6.91 16.75
N SER A 149 18.34 6.18 17.49
CA SER A 149 18.74 5.39 18.67
C SER A 149 19.33 4.02 18.31
N ALA A 150 19.08 3.53 17.09
CA ALA A 150 19.51 2.23 16.63
C ALA A 150 21.02 2.03 16.85
N THR A 151 21.37 0.92 17.48
CA THR A 151 22.76 0.57 17.78
C THR A 151 23.53 0.21 16.51
N LEU A 152 24.87 0.20 16.57
CA LEU A 152 25.67 -0.23 15.42
C LEU A 152 25.40 -1.69 15.02
N SER A 153 25.15 -2.56 16.00
CA SER A 153 24.79 -3.96 15.75
C SER A 153 23.47 -4.06 14.99
N GLU A 154 22.44 -3.34 15.46
CA GLU A 154 21.14 -3.26 14.80
C GLU A 154 21.24 -2.71 13.38
N LEU A 155 22.02 -1.63 13.17
CA LEU A 155 22.22 -1.04 11.85
C LEU A 155 22.92 -2.01 10.89
N THR A 156 23.86 -2.81 11.38
CA THR A 156 24.54 -3.85 10.59
C THR A 156 23.59 -4.99 10.25
N PHE A 157 22.76 -5.41 11.20
CA PHE A 157 21.74 -6.43 10.97
C PHE A 157 20.68 -5.96 9.96
N MET A 158 20.20 -4.71 10.08
CA MET A 158 19.27 -4.11 9.12
C MET A 158 19.87 -4.02 7.71
N ALA A 159 21.16 -3.70 7.60
CA ALA A 159 21.89 -3.68 6.34
C ALA A 159 21.91 -5.07 5.67
N ASP A 160 22.24 -6.09 6.45
CA ASP A 160 22.24 -7.48 6.00
C ASP A 160 20.83 -7.97 5.61
N LEU A 161 19.83 -7.66 6.43
CA LEU A 161 18.42 -7.97 6.18
C LEU A 161 17.95 -7.45 4.81
N VAL A 162 18.22 -6.18 4.53
CA VAL A 162 17.85 -5.54 3.25
C VAL A 162 18.63 -6.16 2.08
N ASN A 163 19.94 -6.36 2.24
CA ASN A 163 20.77 -6.96 1.19
C ASN A 163 20.27 -8.37 0.83
N GLN A 164 20.04 -9.22 1.84
CA GLN A 164 19.53 -10.57 1.64
C GLN A 164 18.14 -10.56 0.99
N GLY A 165 17.22 -9.73 1.47
CA GLY A 165 15.87 -9.63 0.89
C GLY A 165 15.85 -9.22 -0.59
N ILE A 166 16.83 -8.44 -1.04
CA ILE A 166 16.89 -7.93 -2.41
C ILE A 166 17.68 -8.87 -3.32
N ASN A 167 18.85 -9.32 -2.87
CA ASN A 167 19.87 -9.93 -3.72
C ASN A 167 19.98 -11.46 -3.57
N ASN A 168 19.42 -12.08 -2.52
CA ASN A 168 19.42 -13.55 -2.43
C ASN A 168 18.43 -14.17 -3.43
N SER A 169 18.62 -15.46 -3.70
CA SER A 169 17.66 -16.23 -4.51
C SER A 169 16.29 -16.27 -3.83
N GLY A 170 15.24 -16.08 -4.62
CA GLY A 170 13.86 -15.85 -4.17
C GLY A 170 13.58 -14.40 -3.72
N GLY A 171 14.60 -13.55 -3.59
CA GLY A 171 14.46 -12.16 -3.20
C GLY A 171 13.92 -11.26 -4.31
N PHE A 172 13.87 -9.96 -4.05
CA PHE A 172 13.21 -8.98 -4.91
C PHE A 172 13.68 -9.03 -6.39
N ILE A 173 14.99 -9.03 -6.64
CA ILE A 173 15.53 -9.03 -8.01
C ILE A 173 15.34 -10.38 -8.71
N ASP A 174 15.58 -11.48 -7.99
CA ASP A 174 15.39 -12.83 -8.53
C ASP A 174 13.93 -13.05 -8.92
N TYR A 175 13.00 -12.55 -8.10
CA TYR A 175 11.57 -12.57 -8.39
C TYR A 175 11.22 -11.85 -9.70
N LEU A 176 11.69 -10.61 -9.86
CA LEU A 176 11.41 -9.82 -11.06
C LEU A 176 11.94 -10.52 -12.32
N THR A 177 13.19 -11.00 -12.28
CA THR A 177 13.82 -11.69 -13.42
C THR A 177 13.14 -13.01 -13.76
N SER A 178 12.80 -13.81 -12.75
CA SER A 178 12.07 -15.07 -12.91
C SER A 178 10.66 -14.87 -13.48
N ASN A 179 10.07 -13.68 -13.29
CA ASN A 179 8.74 -13.32 -13.78
C ASN A 179 8.76 -12.45 -15.05
N GLY A 180 9.85 -12.53 -15.83
CA GLY A 180 9.93 -12.00 -17.19
C GLY A 180 10.39 -10.54 -17.30
N VAL A 181 10.83 -9.91 -16.20
CA VAL A 181 11.48 -8.60 -16.26
C VAL A 181 12.91 -8.77 -16.75
N THR A 182 13.23 -8.14 -17.88
CA THR A 182 14.54 -8.26 -18.52
C THR A 182 15.61 -7.43 -17.77
N SER A 183 16.88 -7.78 -17.96
CA SER A 183 18.01 -7.02 -17.42
C SER A 183 18.03 -5.55 -17.89
N THR A 184 17.57 -5.28 -19.12
CA THR A 184 17.45 -3.92 -19.64
C THR A 184 16.35 -3.13 -18.91
N GLN A 185 15.21 -3.76 -18.65
CA GLN A 185 14.15 -3.15 -17.85
C GLN A 185 14.63 -2.91 -16.41
N ILE A 186 15.39 -3.82 -15.80
CA ILE A 186 15.97 -3.62 -14.46
C ILE A 186 16.97 -2.45 -14.44
N ALA A 187 17.79 -2.29 -15.48
CA ALA A 187 18.69 -1.14 -15.58
C ALA A 187 17.92 0.19 -15.69
N ALA A 188 16.89 0.24 -16.55
CA ALA A 188 16.02 1.41 -16.69
C ALA A 188 15.25 1.70 -15.38
N TYR A 189 14.83 0.65 -14.68
CA TYR A 189 14.16 0.72 -13.39
C TYR A 189 15.03 1.39 -12.32
N LYS A 190 16.26 0.90 -12.15
CA LYS A 190 17.24 1.46 -11.22
C LYS A 190 17.55 2.92 -11.53
N SER A 191 17.75 3.28 -12.80
CA SER A 191 17.96 4.67 -13.21
C SER A 191 16.74 5.56 -12.94
N SER A 192 15.53 5.05 -13.17
CA SER A 192 14.29 5.77 -12.86
C SER A 192 14.09 5.98 -11.36
N ILE A 193 14.50 5.04 -10.51
CA ILE A 193 14.45 5.20 -9.04
C ILE A 193 15.31 6.39 -8.62
N VAL A 194 16.57 6.44 -9.07
CA VAL A 194 17.50 7.55 -8.74
C VAL A 194 16.90 8.88 -9.17
N SER A 195 16.40 8.97 -10.40
CA SER A 195 15.83 10.20 -10.95
C SER A 195 14.61 10.69 -10.16
N LYS A 196 13.75 9.77 -9.71
CA LYS A 196 12.58 10.08 -8.89
C LYS A 196 12.94 10.49 -7.46
N LEU A 197 13.95 9.86 -6.85
CA LEU A 197 14.47 10.28 -5.54
C LEU A 197 15.11 11.68 -5.61
N ALA A 198 15.71 12.02 -6.76
CA ALA A 198 16.37 13.29 -7.04
C ALA A 198 15.43 14.42 -7.47
N ASP A 199 14.13 14.16 -7.65
CA ASP A 199 13.18 15.20 -8.06
C ASP A 199 13.18 16.37 -7.07
N LYS A 200 13.50 17.57 -7.56
CA LYS A 200 13.67 18.77 -6.73
C LYS A 200 12.38 19.29 -6.10
N SER A 201 11.21 18.85 -6.58
CA SER A 201 9.89 19.31 -6.16
C SER A 201 9.18 18.30 -5.26
N SER A 202 9.38 17.01 -5.51
CA SER A 202 8.61 15.93 -4.89
C SER A 202 9.43 14.69 -4.55
N GLY A 203 10.75 14.71 -4.73
CA GLY A 203 11.64 13.60 -4.42
C GLY A 203 11.98 13.48 -2.94
N TYR A 204 12.49 12.32 -2.54
CA TYR A 204 12.91 12.07 -1.16
C TYR A 204 13.93 13.10 -0.64
N SER A 205 14.91 13.43 -1.46
CA SER A 205 15.97 14.42 -1.15
C SER A 205 15.39 15.79 -0.76
N LYS A 206 14.34 16.23 -1.47
CA LYS A 206 13.60 17.47 -1.17
C LYS A 206 12.92 17.42 0.19
N PHE A 207 12.19 16.35 0.52
CA PHE A 207 11.50 16.26 1.82
C PHE A 207 12.48 16.15 3.00
N ILE A 208 13.61 15.48 2.82
CA ILE A 208 14.67 15.47 3.84
C ILE A 208 15.28 16.86 4.01
N LYS A 209 15.45 17.63 2.92
CA LYS A 209 15.83 19.04 3.03
C LYS A 209 14.77 19.83 3.81
N ASP A 210 13.50 19.70 3.47
CA ASP A 210 12.41 20.42 4.14
C ASP A 210 12.35 20.10 5.63
N SER A 211 12.62 18.84 5.99
CA SER A 211 12.73 18.42 7.39
C SER A 211 13.87 19.12 8.14
N VAL A 212 15.02 19.33 7.48
CA VAL A 212 16.16 20.06 8.06
C VAL A 212 15.89 21.56 8.11
N ASP A 213 15.25 22.11 7.10
CA ASP A 213 14.93 23.55 7.01
C ASP A 213 13.80 23.96 7.96
N ALA A 214 12.92 23.03 8.35
CA ALA A 214 11.78 23.24 9.24
C ALA A 214 12.13 24.04 10.50
N SER A 215 11.21 24.91 10.90
CA SER A 215 11.38 25.82 12.04
C SER A 215 10.81 25.25 13.35
N THR A 216 9.97 24.22 13.24
CA THR A 216 9.34 23.54 14.37
C THR A 216 9.53 22.03 14.26
N ASP A 217 9.45 21.34 15.41
CA ASP A 217 9.52 19.87 15.44
C ASP A 217 8.35 19.22 14.69
N ALA A 218 7.16 19.82 14.75
CA ALA A 218 5.98 19.33 14.05
C ALA A 218 6.20 19.36 12.52
N GLU A 219 6.69 20.48 11.96
CA GLU A 219 7.01 20.60 10.53
C GLU A 219 8.11 19.63 10.12
N LYS A 220 9.15 19.49 10.94
CA LYS A 220 10.27 18.58 10.71
C LYS A 220 9.81 17.13 10.61
N LEU A 221 8.98 16.68 11.56
CA LEU A 221 8.45 15.32 11.61
C LEU A 221 7.42 15.10 10.49
N ASN A 222 6.63 16.11 10.15
CA ASN A 222 5.70 16.07 9.02
C ASN A 222 6.44 15.80 7.70
N ALA A 223 7.49 16.58 7.41
CA ALA A 223 8.29 16.38 6.22
C ALA A 223 8.99 15.00 6.18
N ARG A 224 9.39 14.44 7.33
CA ARG A 224 9.89 13.06 7.41
C ARG A 224 8.82 12.03 7.08
N GLY A 225 7.62 12.19 7.62
CA GLY A 225 6.47 11.32 7.32
C GLY A 225 6.08 11.34 5.84
N GLU A 226 6.18 12.50 5.19
CA GLU A 226 5.99 12.62 3.75
C GLU A 226 7.13 11.97 2.96
N ALA A 227 8.38 12.15 3.36
CA ALA A 227 9.52 11.47 2.74
C ALA A 227 9.35 9.95 2.79
N ALA A 228 8.91 9.45 3.95
CA ALA A 228 8.66 8.05 4.22
C ALA A 228 7.59 7.43 3.33
N SER A 229 6.42 8.08 3.23
CA SER A 229 5.28 7.55 2.49
C SER A 229 5.55 7.46 0.98
N LYS A 230 6.56 8.18 0.49
CA LYS A 230 6.96 8.17 -0.93
C LYS A 230 8.05 7.16 -1.30
N LEU A 231 8.84 6.67 -0.34
CA LEU A 231 10.00 5.82 -0.65
C LEU A 231 9.60 4.56 -1.43
N LEU A 232 8.61 3.80 -0.95
CA LEU A 232 8.16 2.59 -1.65
C LEU A 232 7.36 2.93 -2.92
N LEU A 233 6.70 4.09 -2.98
CA LEU A 233 6.00 4.56 -4.18
C LEU A 233 6.95 4.77 -5.36
N VAL A 234 8.16 5.27 -5.09
CA VAL A 234 9.20 5.42 -6.11
C VAL A 234 9.52 4.09 -6.78
N LEU A 235 9.52 2.97 -6.04
CA LEU A 235 9.71 1.64 -6.61
C LEU A 235 8.57 1.29 -7.56
N VAL A 236 7.32 1.50 -7.16
CA VAL A 236 6.18 1.18 -8.03
C VAL A 236 6.16 2.05 -9.30
N GLU A 237 6.29 3.37 -9.17
CA GLU A 237 6.22 4.28 -10.32
C GLU A 237 7.41 4.11 -11.30
N ALA A 238 8.58 3.70 -10.80
CA ALA A 238 9.74 3.45 -11.64
C ALA A 238 9.51 2.28 -12.61
N ALA A 239 8.65 1.32 -12.26
CA ALA A 239 8.34 0.17 -13.12
C ALA A 239 7.66 0.59 -14.42
N THR A 240 6.70 1.51 -14.35
CA THR A 240 6.03 2.08 -15.52
C THR A 240 7.03 2.76 -16.45
N THR A 241 7.96 3.55 -15.89
CA THR A 241 9.01 4.22 -16.68
C THR A 241 9.97 3.23 -17.32
N ALA A 242 10.26 2.14 -16.63
CA ALA A 242 11.08 1.04 -17.11
C ALA A 242 10.38 0.10 -18.10
N GLY A 243 9.08 0.29 -18.36
CA GLY A 243 8.32 -0.49 -19.33
C GLY A 243 7.95 -1.90 -18.87
N PHE A 244 7.68 -2.11 -17.58
CA PHE A 244 7.09 -3.35 -17.06
C PHE A 244 5.96 -3.08 -16.05
N SER A 245 5.14 -4.10 -15.80
CA SER A 245 3.98 -3.95 -14.92
C SER A 245 4.39 -3.66 -13.48
N GLN A 246 3.76 -2.65 -12.88
CA GLN A 246 3.82 -2.37 -11.45
C GLN A 246 3.40 -3.57 -10.59
N ASP A 247 2.56 -4.49 -11.11
CA ASP A 247 2.15 -5.70 -10.36
C ASP A 247 3.37 -6.54 -10.02
N ARG A 248 4.38 -6.59 -10.90
CA ARG A 248 5.64 -7.32 -10.64
C ARG A 248 6.41 -6.75 -9.46
N VAL A 249 6.36 -5.44 -9.23
CA VAL A 249 7.01 -4.81 -8.06
C VAL A 249 6.31 -5.21 -6.77
N LEU A 250 4.97 -5.16 -6.76
CA LEU A 250 4.18 -5.55 -5.58
C LEU A 250 4.35 -7.03 -5.26
N GLU A 251 4.39 -7.88 -6.29
CA GLU A 251 4.69 -9.31 -6.15
C GLU A 251 6.13 -9.53 -5.62
N ALA A 252 7.11 -8.79 -6.13
CA ALA A 252 8.50 -8.91 -5.68
C ALA A 252 8.70 -8.50 -4.20
N PHE A 253 7.83 -7.68 -3.62
CA PHE A 253 7.82 -7.45 -2.18
C PHE A 253 7.50 -8.71 -1.38
N ASN A 254 6.68 -9.62 -1.91
CA ASN A 254 6.38 -10.90 -1.27
C ASN A 254 7.62 -11.82 -1.30
N GLY A 255 8.30 -11.89 -2.44
CA GLY A 255 9.58 -12.60 -2.57
C GLY A 255 10.62 -12.10 -1.56
N MET A 256 10.76 -10.78 -1.43
CA MET A 256 11.58 -10.18 -0.37
C MET A 256 11.10 -10.56 1.04
N GLY A 257 9.79 -10.49 1.30
CA GLY A 257 9.18 -10.84 2.58
C GLY A 257 9.45 -12.29 3.00
N SER A 258 9.52 -13.23 2.05
CA SER A 258 9.85 -14.64 2.29
C SER A 258 11.22 -14.87 2.90
N ILE A 259 12.15 -13.94 2.69
CA ILE A 259 13.51 -13.96 3.23
C ILE A 259 13.59 -13.10 4.48
N VAL A 260 13.07 -11.88 4.41
CA VAL A 260 13.20 -10.87 5.45
C VAL A 260 12.46 -11.25 6.72
N VAL A 261 11.23 -11.76 6.64
CA VAL A 261 10.42 -12.06 7.83
C VAL A 261 11.07 -13.16 8.70
N PRO A 262 11.51 -14.32 8.14
CA PRO A 262 12.21 -15.33 8.94
C PRO A 262 13.54 -14.84 9.52
N LEU A 263 14.32 -14.07 8.75
CA LEU A 263 15.58 -13.50 9.22
C LEU A 263 15.34 -12.52 10.38
N MET A 264 14.36 -11.63 10.26
CA MET A 264 14.00 -10.67 11.30
C MET A 264 13.57 -11.38 12.59
N ASN A 265 12.74 -12.41 12.50
CA ASN A 265 12.31 -13.21 13.67
C ASN A 265 13.49 -13.91 14.37
N THR A 266 14.45 -14.41 13.58
CA THR A 266 15.69 -15.02 14.09
C THR A 266 16.56 -13.97 14.78
N GLY A 267 16.72 -12.80 14.16
CA GLY A 267 17.50 -11.69 14.72
C GLY A 267 16.95 -11.20 16.06
N VAL A 268 15.62 -11.12 16.20
CA VAL A 268 14.97 -10.78 17.49
C VAL A 268 15.28 -11.85 18.54
N THR A 269 15.20 -13.13 18.17
CA THR A 269 15.47 -14.25 19.09
C THR A 269 16.93 -14.28 19.55
N ASN A 270 17.87 -13.95 18.66
CA ASN A 270 19.30 -13.91 18.94
C ASN A 270 19.76 -12.63 19.65
N GLY A 271 18.91 -11.59 19.67
CA GLY A 271 19.25 -10.27 20.20
C GLY A 271 20.09 -9.40 19.25
N ASP A 272 20.14 -9.73 17.96
CA ASP A 272 20.82 -8.94 16.92
C ASP A 272 20.04 -7.65 16.61
N ILE A 273 18.72 -7.71 16.78
CA ILE A 273 17.80 -6.58 16.67
C ILE A 273 16.78 -6.59 17.81
N SER A 274 16.42 -5.42 18.33
CA SER A 274 15.39 -5.35 19.38
C SER A 274 13.98 -5.59 18.82
N SER A 275 13.07 -6.11 19.66
CA SER A 275 11.65 -6.25 19.30
C SER A 275 11.02 -4.92 18.87
N ALA A 276 11.46 -3.81 19.47
CA ALA A 276 11.04 -2.46 19.13
C ALA A 276 11.45 -2.08 17.70
N THR A 277 12.71 -2.30 17.33
CA THR A 277 13.22 -2.02 15.98
C THR A 277 12.57 -2.94 14.94
N ALA A 278 12.36 -4.22 15.26
CA ALA A 278 11.66 -5.15 14.35
C ALA A 278 10.21 -4.72 14.06
N LYS A 279 9.44 -4.32 15.10
CA LYS A 279 8.08 -3.79 14.95
C LYS A 279 8.05 -2.50 14.12
N MET A 280 9.03 -1.62 14.30
CA MET A 280 9.17 -0.41 13.50
C MET A 280 9.35 -0.72 12.01
N ILE A 281 10.21 -1.69 11.68
CA ILE A 281 10.43 -2.13 10.30
C ILE A 281 9.14 -2.70 9.71
N ASP A 282 8.49 -3.60 10.44
CA ASP A 282 7.23 -4.23 10.03
C ASP A 282 6.14 -3.20 9.74
N SER A 283 5.91 -2.25 10.66
CA SER A 283 4.93 -1.18 10.46
C SER A 283 5.28 -0.25 9.28
N SER A 284 6.56 0.09 9.12
CA SER A 284 7.01 1.01 8.06
C SER A 284 6.89 0.39 6.67
N ILE A 285 7.31 -0.87 6.52
CA ILE A 285 7.23 -1.59 5.25
C ILE A 285 5.81 -2.08 4.99
N GLY A 286 5.18 -2.76 5.95
CA GLY A 286 3.86 -3.36 5.83
C GLY A 286 2.78 -2.31 5.54
N GLY A 287 2.73 -1.25 6.35
CA GLY A 287 1.84 -0.12 6.08
C GLY A 287 2.15 0.52 4.74
N GLY A 288 3.44 0.64 4.38
CA GLY A 288 3.88 1.26 3.13
C GLY A 288 3.40 0.49 1.91
N ILE A 289 3.51 -0.85 1.94
CA ILE A 289 2.98 -1.76 0.92
C ILE A 289 1.45 -1.66 0.86
N GLN A 290 0.77 -1.58 2.00
CA GLN A 290 -0.69 -1.41 2.06
C GLN A 290 -1.14 -0.14 1.33
N LYS A 291 -0.46 0.98 1.59
CA LYS A 291 -0.71 2.23 0.87
C LYS A 291 -0.52 2.07 -0.64
N LEU A 292 0.51 1.36 -1.08
CA LEU A 292 0.76 1.14 -2.52
C LEU A 292 -0.29 0.28 -3.19
N LYS A 293 -0.78 -0.75 -2.50
CA LYS A 293 -1.92 -1.54 -2.98
C LYS A 293 -3.15 -0.67 -3.13
N ALA A 294 -3.41 0.21 -2.15
CA ALA A 294 -4.50 1.18 -2.23
C ALA A 294 -4.36 2.16 -3.39
N ASP A 295 -3.20 2.80 -3.55
CA ASP A 295 -2.91 3.71 -4.68
C ASP A 295 -3.23 3.03 -6.03
N LYS A 296 -2.81 1.77 -6.18
CA LYS A 296 -3.01 1.01 -7.42
C LYS A 296 -4.44 0.58 -7.64
N ASP A 297 -5.09 0.04 -6.62
CA ASP A 297 -6.48 -0.37 -6.73
C ASP A 297 -7.31 0.86 -7.14
N ILE A 298 -7.11 2.02 -6.51
CA ILE A 298 -7.77 3.28 -6.90
C ILE A 298 -7.62 3.57 -8.41
N GLU A 299 -6.43 3.41 -8.99
CA GLU A 299 -6.18 3.58 -10.43
C GLU A 299 -6.96 2.56 -11.27
N LYS A 300 -6.93 1.27 -10.89
CA LYS A 300 -7.63 0.17 -11.57
C LYS A 300 -9.15 0.37 -11.55
N TYR A 301 -9.72 0.73 -10.41
CA TYR A 301 -11.16 1.00 -10.29
C TYR A 301 -11.57 2.25 -11.08
N SER A 302 -10.78 3.32 -11.05
CA SER A 302 -11.06 4.53 -11.86
C SER A 302 -11.10 4.21 -13.37
N THR A 303 -10.17 3.38 -13.83
CA THR A 303 -10.13 2.91 -15.22
C THR A 303 -11.34 2.03 -15.55
N ALA A 304 -11.71 1.12 -14.65
CA ALA A 304 -12.87 0.24 -14.82
C ALA A 304 -14.20 1.01 -14.83
N LEU A 305 -14.36 2.01 -13.95
CA LEU A 305 -15.51 2.93 -13.95
C LEU A 305 -15.67 3.60 -15.31
N THR A 306 -14.58 4.19 -15.82
CA THR A 306 -14.58 4.86 -17.13
C THR A 306 -14.91 3.89 -18.26
N THR A 307 -14.37 2.66 -18.19
CA THR A 307 -14.60 1.60 -19.18
C THR A 307 -16.07 1.18 -19.25
N LEU A 308 -16.80 1.18 -18.14
CA LEU A 308 -18.23 0.88 -18.08
C LEU A 308 -19.13 2.11 -18.30
N GLY A 309 -18.56 3.25 -18.69
CA GLY A 309 -19.31 4.45 -19.01
C GLY A 309 -19.82 5.24 -17.80
N ALA A 310 -19.13 5.15 -16.66
CA ALA A 310 -19.40 6.00 -15.49
C ALA A 310 -19.44 7.49 -15.89
N SER A 311 -20.35 8.24 -15.27
CA SER A 311 -20.45 9.68 -15.49
C SER A 311 -19.22 10.42 -14.93
N GLY A 312 -18.99 11.66 -15.38
CA GLY A 312 -17.92 12.50 -14.82
C GLY A 312 -18.07 12.72 -13.32
N ASP A 313 -19.31 12.80 -12.82
CA ASP A 313 -19.62 12.95 -11.40
C ASP A 313 -19.32 11.65 -10.62
N ASP A 314 -19.64 10.48 -11.18
CA ASP A 314 -19.32 9.17 -10.57
C ASP A 314 -17.80 9.00 -10.41
N VAL A 315 -17.04 9.28 -11.47
CA VAL A 315 -15.58 9.21 -11.45
C VAL A 315 -14.99 10.22 -10.46
N THR A 316 -15.50 11.45 -10.46
CA THR A 316 -15.04 12.50 -9.52
C THR A 316 -15.33 12.10 -8.07
N ASN A 317 -16.51 11.58 -7.76
CA ASN A 317 -16.86 11.14 -6.42
C ASN A 317 -15.91 10.03 -5.93
N TYR A 318 -15.69 9.01 -6.78
CA TYR A 318 -14.76 7.92 -6.45
C TYR A 318 -13.33 8.44 -6.23
N GLN A 319 -12.83 9.30 -7.12
CA GLN A 319 -11.49 9.88 -7.00
C GLN A 319 -11.34 10.79 -5.77
N SER A 320 -12.39 11.54 -5.39
CA SER A 320 -12.38 12.32 -4.15
C SER A 320 -12.31 11.43 -2.91
N ALA A 321 -13.12 10.37 -2.82
CA ALA A 321 -13.06 9.39 -1.73
C ALA A 321 -11.67 8.73 -1.65
N ALA A 322 -11.14 8.33 -2.80
CA ALA A 322 -9.82 7.73 -2.93
C ALA A 322 -8.70 8.67 -2.46
N ASN A 323 -8.73 9.94 -2.88
CA ASN A 323 -7.76 10.94 -2.42
C ASN A 323 -7.85 11.17 -0.90
N THR A 324 -9.06 11.16 -0.31
CA THR A 324 -9.23 11.24 1.14
C THR A 324 -8.61 10.05 1.86
N LEU A 325 -8.81 8.84 1.34
CA LEU A 325 -8.17 7.62 1.87
C LEU A 325 -6.65 7.75 1.85
N LEU A 326 -6.07 8.08 0.68
CA LEU A 326 -4.62 8.20 0.52
C LEU A 326 -4.00 9.29 1.39
N ASN A 327 -4.65 10.44 1.50
CA ASN A 327 -4.22 11.52 2.39
C ASN A 327 -4.27 11.08 3.86
N THR A 328 -5.30 10.33 4.27
CA THR A 328 -5.39 9.80 5.63
C THR A 328 -4.29 8.78 5.91
N MET A 329 -3.96 7.91 4.95
CA MET A 329 -2.81 7.00 5.06
C MET A 329 -1.50 7.77 5.23
N VAL A 330 -1.27 8.82 4.43
CA VAL A 330 -0.09 9.69 4.58
C VAL A 330 -0.05 10.33 5.97
N SER A 331 -1.18 10.83 6.48
CA SER A 331 -1.26 11.37 7.84
C SER A 331 -0.99 10.32 8.92
N ALA A 332 -1.40 9.06 8.71
CA ALA A 332 -1.05 7.97 9.61
C ALA A 332 0.47 7.73 9.63
N PHE A 333 1.17 7.78 8.49
CA PHE A 333 2.64 7.72 8.46
C PHE A 333 3.30 8.91 9.14
N GLN A 334 2.76 10.12 8.97
CA GLN A 334 3.25 11.31 9.64
C GLN A 334 3.15 11.15 11.15
N ALA A 335 2.02 10.65 11.66
CA ALA A 335 1.84 10.36 13.08
C ALA A 335 2.79 9.25 13.57
N PHE A 336 2.96 8.19 12.79
CA PHE A 336 3.90 7.10 13.09
C PHE A 336 5.34 7.61 13.22
N GLU A 337 5.76 8.52 12.32
CA GLU A 337 7.10 9.12 12.36
C GLU A 337 7.38 9.96 13.61
N GLN A 338 6.35 10.50 14.27
CA GLN A 338 6.54 11.36 15.44
C GLN A 338 7.16 10.63 16.63
N VAL A 339 7.08 9.30 16.66
CA VAL A 339 7.66 8.47 17.73
C VAL A 339 9.19 8.40 17.62
N PHE A 340 9.75 8.43 16.40
CA PHE A 340 11.18 8.21 16.19
C PHE A 340 12.01 9.49 16.35
N ASN A 341 12.10 9.92 17.61
CA ASN A 341 12.88 11.06 18.06
C ASN A 341 14.22 10.67 18.70
N GLY A 342 14.53 9.37 18.80
CA GLY A 342 15.76 8.85 19.39
C GLY A 342 15.66 8.51 20.88
N SER A 343 14.46 8.63 21.46
CA SER A 343 14.15 8.26 22.86
C SER A 343 12.91 7.36 22.97
N GLU A 344 12.51 6.75 21.86
CA GLU A 344 11.36 5.85 21.81
C GLU A 344 11.50 4.62 22.72
N THR A 345 10.38 4.19 23.27
CA THR A 345 10.25 2.96 24.06
C THR A 345 9.47 1.93 23.27
N GLU A 346 9.63 0.64 23.61
CA GLU A 346 8.82 -0.42 23.00
C GLU A 346 7.31 -0.17 23.19
N SER A 347 6.91 0.27 24.38
CA SER A 347 5.52 0.62 24.67
C SER A 347 5.01 1.81 23.84
N GLY A 348 5.88 2.80 23.56
CA GLY A 348 5.56 3.95 22.73
C GLY A 348 5.34 3.56 21.27
N ILE A 349 6.23 2.71 20.72
CA ILE A 349 6.10 2.18 19.37
C ILE A 349 4.82 1.36 19.24
N GLN A 350 4.52 0.49 20.22
CA GLN A 350 3.31 -0.33 20.19
C GLN A 350 2.02 0.52 20.25
N ALA A 351 1.98 1.55 21.09
CA ALA A 351 0.81 2.43 21.19
C ALA A 351 0.53 3.16 19.87
N VAL A 352 1.57 3.62 19.18
CA VAL A 352 1.41 4.31 17.89
C VAL A 352 1.14 3.34 16.75
N GLN A 353 1.64 2.11 16.80
CA GLN A 353 1.22 1.05 15.88
C GLN A 353 -0.29 0.79 15.99
N THR A 354 -0.82 0.59 17.21
CA THR A 354 -2.27 0.41 17.40
C THR A 354 -3.06 1.62 16.90
N THR A 355 -2.52 2.83 17.08
CA THR A 355 -3.13 4.06 16.55
C THR A 355 -3.09 4.10 15.02
N PHE A 356 -1.97 3.69 14.41
CA PHE A 356 -1.80 3.59 12.97
C PHE A 356 -2.82 2.60 12.39
N GLU A 357 -2.89 1.38 12.90
CA GLU A 357 -3.83 0.34 12.47
C GLU A 357 -5.28 0.81 12.62
N ALA A 358 -5.65 1.44 13.74
CA ALA A 358 -6.98 1.99 13.96
C ALA A 358 -7.30 3.15 12.99
N THR A 359 -6.31 4.01 12.68
CA THR A 359 -6.47 5.11 11.72
C THR A 359 -6.67 4.58 10.30
N MET A 360 -5.90 3.56 9.91
CA MET A 360 -6.06 2.89 8.61
C MET A 360 -7.44 2.25 8.49
N GLN A 361 -7.88 1.50 9.52
CA GLN A 361 -9.21 0.90 9.56
C GLN A 361 -10.32 1.95 9.43
N ALA A 362 -10.25 3.04 10.20
CA ALA A 362 -11.21 4.13 10.12
C ALA A 362 -11.21 4.81 8.74
N ALA A 363 -10.04 4.96 8.11
CA ALA A 363 -9.91 5.51 6.77
C ALA A 363 -10.63 4.63 5.72
N PHE A 364 -10.54 3.30 5.85
CA PHE A 364 -11.27 2.38 4.97
C PHE A 364 -12.78 2.43 5.18
N GLU A 365 -13.25 2.49 6.43
CA GLU A 365 -14.66 2.66 6.74
C GLU A 365 -15.22 3.97 6.17
N GLN A 366 -14.43 5.05 6.24
CA GLN A 366 -14.76 6.32 5.63
C GLN A 366 -14.77 6.23 4.10
N PHE A 367 -13.80 5.56 3.48
CA PHE A 367 -13.77 5.33 2.03
C PHE A 367 -15.03 4.58 1.54
N MET A 368 -15.45 3.54 2.24
CA MET A 368 -16.72 2.84 1.92
C MET A 368 -17.94 3.76 2.02
N THR A 369 -17.92 4.72 2.95
CA THR A 369 -18.99 5.71 3.11
C THR A 369 -18.96 6.77 2.02
N ASP A 370 -17.77 7.29 1.70
CA ASP A 370 -17.58 8.36 0.71
C ASP A 370 -17.81 7.86 -0.72
N THR A 371 -17.61 6.56 -0.97
CA THR A 371 -17.94 5.94 -2.26
C THR A 371 -19.43 5.63 -2.42
N ALA A 372 -20.28 5.86 -1.40
CA ALA A 372 -21.71 5.68 -1.51
C ALA A 372 -22.30 6.60 -2.60
N ALA A 373 -23.17 6.04 -3.44
CA ALA A 373 -23.89 6.81 -4.45
C ALA A 373 -24.89 7.77 -3.78
N SER A 374 -25.07 8.95 -4.37
CA SER A 374 -26.08 9.91 -3.88
C SER A 374 -27.50 9.38 -4.08
N ASP A 375 -28.46 9.91 -3.32
CA ASP A 375 -29.88 9.53 -3.47
C ASP A 375 -30.41 9.78 -4.89
N SER A 376 -29.96 10.87 -5.53
CA SER A 376 -30.32 11.15 -6.92
C SER A 376 -29.73 10.12 -7.88
N ARG A 377 -28.48 9.71 -7.66
CA ARG A 377 -27.80 8.69 -8.47
C ARG A 377 -28.48 7.33 -8.36
N ILE A 378 -28.88 6.92 -7.16
CA ILE A 378 -29.66 5.70 -6.93
C ILE A 378 -31.04 5.81 -7.60
N SER A 379 -31.70 6.97 -7.52
CA SER A 379 -33.00 7.17 -8.16
C SER A 379 -32.93 7.06 -9.68
N THR A 380 -31.86 7.58 -10.29
CA THR A 380 -31.58 7.39 -11.73
C THR A 380 -31.39 5.92 -12.06
N MET A 381 -30.56 5.20 -11.29
CA MET A 381 -30.33 3.77 -11.49
C MET A 381 -31.62 2.96 -11.40
N VAL A 382 -32.42 3.18 -10.37
CA VAL A 382 -33.75 2.56 -10.20
C VAL A 382 -34.67 2.84 -11.39
N SER A 383 -34.63 4.06 -11.93
CA SER A 383 -35.44 4.42 -13.10
C SER A 383 -35.02 3.65 -14.35
N ASN A 384 -33.71 3.42 -14.53
CA ASN A 384 -33.19 2.62 -15.63
C ASN A 384 -33.60 1.14 -15.48
N ILE A 385 -33.43 0.56 -14.28
CA ILE A 385 -33.88 -0.82 -14.00
C ILE A 385 -35.37 -0.98 -14.31
N ASN A 386 -36.21 -0.07 -13.80
CA ASN A 386 -37.66 -0.15 -13.96
C ASN A 386 -38.15 0.14 -15.39
N ALA A 387 -37.31 0.73 -16.24
CA ALA A 387 -37.62 0.89 -17.67
C ALA A 387 -37.49 -0.45 -18.42
N ASP A 388 -36.56 -1.30 -17.98
CA ASP A 388 -36.22 -2.56 -18.64
C ASP A 388 -36.87 -3.80 -17.97
N ALA A 389 -37.04 -3.78 -16.64
CA ALA A 389 -37.60 -4.86 -15.83
C ALA A 389 -38.94 -4.45 -15.18
N PRO A 390 -40.06 -5.18 -15.41
CA PRO A 390 -41.39 -4.80 -14.94
C PRO A 390 -41.64 -5.01 -13.43
N SER A 391 -40.69 -5.57 -12.67
CA SER A 391 -40.72 -5.63 -11.21
C SER A 391 -40.20 -4.31 -10.64
N ALA A 392 -41.10 -3.42 -10.24
CA ALA A 392 -40.75 -2.10 -9.72
C ALA A 392 -39.89 -2.22 -8.44
N VAL A 393 -38.58 -2.00 -8.58
CA VAL A 393 -37.66 -1.84 -7.45
C VAL A 393 -37.69 -0.40 -6.95
N SER A 394 -37.27 -0.18 -5.69
CA SER A 394 -37.26 1.13 -5.04
C SER A 394 -35.86 1.52 -4.59
N ALA A 395 -35.62 2.82 -4.36
CA ALA A 395 -34.34 3.29 -3.84
C ALA A 395 -33.99 2.72 -2.45
N ALA A 396 -34.98 2.24 -1.68
CA ALA A 396 -34.75 1.62 -0.38
C ALA A 396 -34.08 0.24 -0.48
N ASP A 397 -34.19 -0.43 -1.64
CA ASP A 397 -33.63 -1.76 -1.88
C ASP A 397 -32.11 -1.71 -2.16
N PHE A 398 -31.57 -0.53 -2.46
CA PHE A 398 -30.17 -0.32 -2.84
C PHE A 398 -29.36 0.33 -1.73
N LYS A 399 -29.44 -0.27 -0.54
CA LYS A 399 -28.70 0.14 0.66
C LYS A 399 -27.95 -1.03 1.27
N PHE A 400 -26.82 -0.74 1.91
CA PHE A 400 -26.11 -1.71 2.75
C PHE A 400 -25.98 -1.19 4.18
N TYR A 401 -25.86 -2.13 5.12
CA TYR A 401 -25.64 -1.81 6.53
C TYR A 401 -24.16 -1.70 6.82
N LYS A 402 -23.75 -0.61 7.46
CA LYS A 402 -22.42 -0.48 8.05
C LYS A 402 -22.33 -1.29 9.34
N SER A 403 -21.10 -1.45 9.84
CA SER A 403 -20.79 -2.11 11.12
C SER A 403 -21.50 -1.46 12.32
N ASP A 404 -21.78 -0.15 12.26
CA ASP A 404 -22.53 0.60 13.27
C ASP A 404 -24.06 0.39 13.19
N GLY A 405 -24.54 -0.40 12.22
CA GLY A 405 -25.96 -0.69 12.00
C GLY A 405 -26.72 0.39 11.21
N SER A 406 -26.08 1.49 10.82
CA SER A 406 -26.69 2.49 9.96
C SER A 406 -26.67 2.05 8.49
N GLN A 407 -27.65 2.52 7.72
CA GLN A 407 -27.74 2.23 6.29
C GLN A 407 -27.11 3.34 5.47
N VAL A 408 -26.36 2.94 4.45
CA VAL A 408 -25.83 3.83 3.41
C VAL A 408 -26.22 3.28 2.04
N ASN A 409 -26.31 4.15 1.04
CA ASN A 409 -26.60 3.72 -0.33
C ASN A 409 -25.48 2.83 -0.86
N TRP A 410 -25.81 2.01 -1.85
CA TRP A 410 -24.80 1.24 -2.58
C TRP A 410 -23.66 2.12 -3.10
N PRO A 411 -22.43 1.57 -3.18
CA PRO A 411 -21.30 2.32 -3.72
C PRO A 411 -21.49 2.63 -5.20
N VAL A 412 -20.85 3.72 -5.66
CA VAL A 412 -20.84 4.14 -7.08
C VAL A 412 -20.39 3.01 -8.00
N THR A 413 -19.46 2.17 -7.57
CA THR A 413 -18.99 1.00 -8.34
C THR A 413 -20.13 0.07 -8.71
N MET A 414 -21.02 -0.25 -7.76
CA MET A 414 -22.18 -1.11 -7.99
C MET A 414 -23.25 -0.39 -8.82
N ALA A 415 -23.50 0.89 -8.54
CA ALA A 415 -24.47 1.67 -9.29
C ALA A 415 -24.13 1.79 -10.79
N VAL A 416 -22.83 1.96 -11.09
CA VAL A 416 -22.34 2.00 -12.48
C VAL A 416 -22.49 0.65 -13.18
N ILE A 417 -22.18 -0.47 -12.53
CA ILE A 417 -22.35 -1.81 -13.14
C ILE A 417 -23.82 -2.06 -13.47
N VAL A 418 -24.73 -1.75 -12.54
CA VAL A 418 -26.17 -1.94 -12.73
C VAL A 418 -26.71 -1.06 -13.86
N ASP A 419 -26.26 0.19 -13.96
CA ASP A 419 -26.64 1.06 -15.07
C ASP A 419 -26.07 0.59 -16.40
N TRP A 420 -24.84 0.08 -16.42
CA TRP A 420 -24.26 -0.51 -17.61
C TRP A 420 -25.06 -1.72 -18.09
N VAL A 421 -25.53 -2.58 -17.18
CA VAL A 421 -26.43 -3.70 -17.51
C VAL A 421 -27.77 -3.20 -18.04
N SER A 422 -28.38 -2.19 -17.40
CA SER A 422 -29.62 -1.58 -17.92
C SER A 422 -29.42 -1.01 -19.32
N ALA A 423 -28.32 -0.30 -19.58
CA ALA A 423 -27.99 0.22 -20.90
C ALA A 423 -27.85 -0.89 -21.96
N ILE A 424 -27.29 -2.04 -21.59
CA ILE A 424 -27.23 -3.22 -22.47
C ILE A 424 -28.63 -3.75 -22.76
N ALA A 425 -29.47 -3.91 -21.73
CA ALA A 425 -30.83 -4.41 -21.86
C ALA A 425 -31.68 -3.49 -22.76
N ALA A 426 -31.60 -2.17 -22.55
CA ALA A 426 -32.29 -1.17 -23.36
C ALA A 426 -31.88 -1.22 -24.86
N ASN A 427 -30.65 -1.66 -25.16
CA ASN A 427 -30.17 -1.84 -26.53
C ASN A 427 -30.53 -3.22 -27.13
N GLY A 428 -31.32 -4.04 -26.43
CA GLY A 428 -31.70 -5.39 -26.86
C GLY A 428 -30.64 -6.46 -26.59
N GLY A 429 -29.58 -6.11 -25.85
CA GLY A 429 -28.59 -7.04 -25.35
C GLY A 429 -28.99 -7.70 -24.04
N GLY A 430 -28.04 -8.39 -23.43
CA GLY A 430 -28.20 -9.02 -22.12
C GLY A 430 -26.88 -9.58 -21.64
N MET A 431 -26.72 -9.64 -20.32
CA MET A 431 -25.55 -10.24 -19.67
C MET A 431 -25.94 -11.60 -19.11
N THR A 432 -25.04 -12.56 -19.23
CA THR A 432 -25.18 -13.88 -18.61
C THR A 432 -23.94 -14.22 -17.82
N TYR A 433 -24.08 -15.02 -16.78
CA TYR A 433 -22.95 -15.54 -16.03
C TYR A 433 -23.13 -17.03 -15.74
N THR A 434 -22.06 -17.80 -15.96
CA THR A 434 -22.01 -19.20 -15.53
C THR A 434 -21.28 -19.27 -14.19
N PRO A 435 -21.94 -19.65 -13.08
CA PRO A 435 -21.27 -19.73 -11.80
C PRO A 435 -20.04 -20.64 -11.84
N ASP A 436 -18.99 -20.20 -11.16
CA ASP A 436 -17.76 -20.96 -11.02
C ASP A 436 -18.01 -22.26 -10.23
N ASN A 437 -17.12 -23.23 -10.39
CA ASN A 437 -17.26 -24.53 -9.73
C ASN A 437 -16.43 -24.66 -8.44
N THR A 438 -15.80 -23.58 -7.98
CA THR A 438 -15.07 -23.56 -6.70
C THR A 438 -15.98 -24.05 -5.58
N THR A 439 -15.46 -24.99 -4.79
CA THR A 439 -16.16 -25.57 -3.64
C THR A 439 -16.42 -24.48 -2.60
N ILE A 440 -17.67 -24.38 -2.14
CA ILE A 440 -18.06 -23.46 -1.07
C ILE A 440 -17.37 -23.89 0.24
N PRO A 441 -16.58 -23.02 0.88
CA PRO A 441 -15.99 -23.30 2.19
C PRO A 441 -17.05 -23.68 3.22
N SER A 442 -16.75 -24.67 4.07
CA SER A 442 -17.67 -25.12 5.14
C SER A 442 -17.99 -24.04 6.17
N THR A 443 -17.19 -22.98 6.24
CA THR A 443 -17.38 -21.79 7.08
C THR A 443 -18.45 -20.84 6.54
N MET A 444 -18.82 -20.93 5.26
CA MET A 444 -19.88 -20.11 4.65
C MET A 444 -21.26 -20.71 4.90
N THR A 445 -21.67 -20.73 6.16
CA THR A 445 -22.90 -21.39 6.62
C THR A 445 -24.20 -20.73 6.15
N TRP A 446 -24.12 -19.58 5.49
CA TRP A 446 -25.27 -18.88 4.90
C TRP A 446 -25.46 -19.17 3.40
N LEU A 447 -24.50 -19.86 2.75
CA LEU A 447 -24.63 -20.24 1.35
C LEU A 447 -25.22 -21.65 1.22
N GLY A 448 -26.51 -21.70 0.88
CA GLY A 448 -27.25 -22.92 0.70
C GLY A 448 -28.75 -22.75 0.91
N THR A 449 -29.44 -23.87 1.00
CA THR A 449 -30.90 -23.91 1.20
C THR A 449 -31.24 -24.84 2.34
N CYS A 450 -32.17 -24.40 3.19
CA CYS A 450 -32.77 -25.23 4.22
C CYS A 450 -33.96 -26.01 3.67
N SER A 451 -34.13 -27.27 4.07
CA SER A 451 -35.34 -28.06 3.75
C SER A 451 -36.61 -27.49 4.41
N VAL A 452 -36.47 -26.60 5.39
CA VAL A 452 -37.56 -25.91 6.09
C VAL A 452 -37.53 -24.42 5.73
N SER A 453 -38.66 -23.89 5.27
CA SER A 453 -38.80 -22.48 4.90
C SER A 453 -38.65 -21.54 6.09
N GLY A 454 -37.99 -20.39 5.89
CA GLY A 454 -37.85 -19.32 6.90
C GLY A 454 -36.51 -19.28 7.61
N TYR A 455 -35.60 -20.22 7.32
CA TYR A 455 -34.23 -20.26 7.82
C TYR A 455 -33.23 -19.99 6.69
N TYR A 456 -32.25 -19.13 6.96
CA TYR A 456 -31.33 -18.60 5.94
C TYR A 456 -29.85 -18.92 6.23
N ASP A 457 -29.59 -19.69 7.28
CA ASP A 457 -28.27 -20.18 7.63
C ASP A 457 -28.36 -21.60 8.20
N LYS A 458 -27.26 -22.33 8.10
CA LYS A 458 -27.13 -23.71 8.55
C LYS A 458 -27.54 -23.90 10.01
N SER A 459 -27.06 -23.03 10.90
CA SER A 459 -27.31 -23.19 12.34
C SER A 459 -28.79 -23.03 12.66
N SER A 460 -29.45 -22.00 12.13
CA SER A 460 -30.87 -21.79 12.36
C SER A 460 -31.71 -22.89 11.69
N CYS A 461 -31.28 -23.40 10.52
CA CYS A 461 -31.93 -24.51 9.84
C CYS A 461 -31.89 -25.81 10.67
N GLU A 462 -30.71 -26.20 11.13
CA GLU A 462 -30.48 -27.48 11.80
C GLU A 462 -30.92 -27.43 13.28
N ASP A 463 -30.63 -26.34 14.00
CA ASP A 463 -30.86 -26.23 15.44
C ASP A 463 -32.28 -25.78 15.80
N GLU A 464 -32.82 -24.77 15.11
CA GLU A 464 -34.15 -24.21 15.39
C GLU A 464 -35.23 -24.82 14.49
N GLY A 465 -34.90 -25.05 13.22
CA GLY A 465 -35.83 -25.57 12.22
C GLY A 465 -35.98 -27.09 12.22
N GLY A 466 -34.99 -27.83 12.76
CA GLY A 466 -34.91 -29.28 12.61
C GLY A 466 -34.85 -29.73 11.14
N GLY A 467 -34.39 -28.84 10.25
CA GLY A 467 -34.25 -29.06 8.82
C GLY A 467 -32.86 -29.55 8.43
N ASP A 468 -32.73 -29.94 7.17
CA ASP A 468 -31.46 -30.34 6.56
C ASP A 468 -30.92 -29.17 5.73
N TRP A 469 -29.67 -28.76 6.02
CA TRP A 469 -28.98 -27.74 5.23
C TRP A 469 -28.25 -28.35 4.04
N THR A 470 -28.53 -27.84 2.84
CA THR A 470 -27.80 -28.21 1.62
C THR A 470 -26.95 -27.02 1.15
N PRO A 471 -25.61 -27.10 1.23
CA PRO A 471 -24.74 -26.06 0.69
C PRO A 471 -24.97 -25.87 -0.81
N GLY A 472 -25.03 -24.62 -1.26
CA GLY A 472 -25.33 -24.30 -2.64
C GLY A 472 -25.18 -22.81 -2.90
N ARG A 473 -24.90 -22.48 -4.16
CA ARG A 473 -24.92 -21.10 -4.66
C ARG A 473 -26.36 -20.60 -4.76
N THR A 474 -26.53 -19.29 -4.64
CA THR A 474 -27.85 -18.67 -4.70
C THR A 474 -28.36 -18.63 -6.14
N ASP A 475 -29.53 -19.21 -6.38
CA ASP A 475 -30.26 -19.02 -7.64
C ASP A 475 -31.04 -17.69 -7.58
N PHE A 476 -30.37 -16.61 -7.94
CA PHE A 476 -30.93 -15.25 -7.91
C PHE A 476 -32.12 -15.09 -8.89
N GLU A 477 -32.14 -15.81 -10.01
CA GLU A 477 -33.26 -15.77 -10.96
C GLU A 477 -34.53 -16.37 -10.34
N SER A 478 -34.39 -17.47 -9.58
CA SER A 478 -35.52 -18.06 -8.86
C SER A 478 -36.13 -17.14 -7.79
N GLN A 479 -35.39 -16.12 -7.36
CA GLN A 479 -35.86 -15.07 -6.44
C GLN A 479 -36.63 -13.94 -7.15
N GLY A 480 -36.81 -14.04 -8.46
CA GLY A 480 -37.50 -13.03 -9.27
C GLY A 480 -36.62 -11.85 -9.68
N ILE A 481 -35.30 -11.98 -9.57
CA ILE A 481 -34.34 -11.01 -10.11
C ILE A 481 -34.18 -11.33 -11.61
N ASP A 482 -34.25 -10.31 -12.47
CA ASP A 482 -34.01 -10.50 -13.90
C ASP A 482 -32.60 -11.05 -14.17
N ALA A 483 -32.48 -11.92 -15.17
CA ALA A 483 -31.29 -12.74 -15.45
C ALA A 483 -30.00 -11.90 -15.61
N SER A 484 -30.09 -10.71 -16.21
CA SER A 484 -28.90 -9.87 -16.40
C SER A 484 -28.40 -9.28 -15.08
N TYR A 485 -29.30 -8.90 -14.17
CA TYR A 485 -28.93 -8.42 -12.84
C TYR A 485 -28.57 -9.57 -11.89
N ALA A 486 -29.24 -10.72 -12.00
CA ALA A 486 -28.91 -11.95 -11.28
C ALA A 486 -27.45 -12.38 -11.55
N SER A 487 -26.97 -12.16 -12.78
CA SER A 487 -25.58 -12.40 -13.17
C SER A 487 -24.59 -11.56 -12.35
N ILE A 488 -24.91 -10.31 -12.00
CA ILE A 488 -24.04 -9.44 -11.18
C ILE A 488 -23.88 -10.05 -9.77
N PHE A 489 -24.99 -10.45 -9.15
CA PHE A 489 -24.96 -11.03 -7.79
C PHE A 489 -24.27 -12.39 -7.77
N ALA A 490 -24.46 -13.21 -8.80
CA ALA A 490 -23.77 -14.50 -8.93
C ALA A 490 -22.25 -14.32 -9.05
N ILE A 491 -21.77 -13.32 -9.79
CA ILE A 491 -20.34 -12.98 -9.85
C ILE A 491 -19.83 -12.55 -8.46
N GLN A 492 -20.57 -11.68 -7.77
CA GLN A 492 -20.18 -11.21 -6.45
C GLN A 492 -20.12 -12.36 -5.42
N GLU A 493 -21.07 -13.30 -5.48
CA GLU A 493 -21.05 -14.50 -4.64
C GLU A 493 -19.82 -15.38 -4.91
N ASP A 494 -19.43 -15.57 -6.18
CA ASP A 494 -18.22 -16.32 -6.51
C ASP A 494 -16.93 -15.62 -6.08
N ILE A 495 -16.84 -14.29 -6.21
CA ILE A 495 -15.72 -13.52 -5.67
C ILE A 495 -15.63 -13.72 -4.16
N MET A 496 -16.75 -13.65 -3.44
CA MET A 496 -16.80 -13.88 -1.99
C MET A 496 -16.36 -15.31 -1.64
N ILE A 497 -16.81 -16.33 -2.39
CA ILE A 497 -16.37 -17.71 -2.19
C ILE A 497 -14.84 -17.83 -2.34
N LEU A 498 -14.27 -17.24 -3.39
CA LEU A 498 -12.82 -17.22 -3.62
C LEU A 498 -12.07 -16.48 -2.48
N GLU A 499 -12.62 -15.40 -1.94
CA GLU A 499 -12.06 -14.69 -0.78
C GLU A 499 -12.03 -15.57 0.47
N PHE A 500 -13.10 -16.30 0.76
CA PHE A 500 -13.15 -17.22 1.90
C PHE A 500 -12.23 -18.44 1.73
N VAL A 501 -12.09 -18.95 0.50
CA VAL A 501 -11.09 -20.00 0.18
C VAL A 501 -9.68 -19.48 0.44
N ARG A 502 -9.39 -18.24 0.00
CA ARG A 502 -8.11 -17.59 0.28
C ARG A 502 -7.88 -17.49 1.79
N TRP A 503 -8.81 -16.91 2.54
CA TRP A 503 -8.65 -16.71 3.99
C TRP A 503 -8.38 -18.01 4.76
N GLY A 504 -9.14 -19.08 4.48
CA GLY A 504 -8.90 -20.38 5.12
C GLY A 504 -7.52 -20.95 4.78
N SER A 505 -7.03 -20.70 3.57
CA SER A 505 -5.69 -21.13 3.15
C SER A 505 -4.59 -20.26 3.77
N GLN A 506 -4.82 -18.95 3.92
CA GLN A 506 -3.88 -18.03 4.55
C GLN A 506 -3.73 -18.32 6.05
N GLU A 507 -4.83 -18.65 6.74
CA GLU A 507 -4.77 -19.09 8.13
C GLU A 507 -3.90 -20.35 8.29
N ALA A 508 -4.06 -21.32 7.37
CA ALA A 508 -3.24 -22.54 7.37
C ALA A 508 -1.75 -22.28 7.04
N ALA A 509 -1.47 -21.29 6.19
CA ALA A 509 -0.10 -20.89 5.84
C ALA A 509 0.63 -20.15 6.98
N GLY A 510 -0.09 -19.54 7.92
CA GLY A 510 0.50 -18.84 9.05
C GLY A 510 1.49 -17.76 8.62
N ASN A 511 2.72 -17.80 9.16
CA ASN A 511 3.79 -16.84 8.85
C ASN A 511 4.66 -17.23 7.63
N ASP A 512 4.31 -18.29 6.88
CA ASP A 512 5.04 -18.66 5.67
C ASP A 512 4.67 -17.72 4.51
N MET A 513 5.47 -16.67 4.35
CA MET A 513 5.25 -15.66 3.31
C MET A 513 5.32 -16.21 1.87
N SER A 514 6.06 -17.29 1.61
CA SER A 514 6.07 -17.91 0.27
C SER A 514 4.74 -18.60 -0.01
N ALA A 515 4.18 -19.27 1.00
CA ALA A 515 2.84 -19.84 0.93
C ALA A 515 1.78 -18.74 0.80
N GLN A 516 1.87 -17.67 1.61
CA GLN A 516 0.96 -16.51 1.51
C GLN A 516 0.97 -15.89 0.10
N GLU A 517 2.14 -15.78 -0.52
CA GLU A 517 2.28 -15.25 -1.88
C GLU A 517 1.60 -16.15 -2.93
N ALA A 518 1.88 -17.45 -2.89
CA ALA A 518 1.27 -18.40 -3.82
C ALA A 518 -0.27 -18.35 -3.73
N LEU A 519 -0.80 -18.14 -2.52
CA LEU A 519 -2.23 -17.97 -2.27
C LEU A 519 -2.79 -16.65 -2.82
N GLU A 520 -2.11 -15.52 -2.62
CA GLU A 520 -2.53 -14.23 -3.19
C GLU A 520 -2.52 -14.26 -4.72
N LYS A 521 -1.49 -14.87 -5.31
CA LYS A 521 -1.43 -15.08 -6.76
C LYS A 521 -2.57 -15.97 -7.25
N SER A 522 -2.78 -17.12 -6.60
CA SER A 522 -3.86 -18.04 -6.94
C SER A 522 -5.24 -17.38 -6.86
N PHE A 523 -5.48 -16.58 -5.82
CA PHE A 523 -6.69 -15.78 -5.68
C PHE A 523 -6.85 -14.78 -6.82
N SER A 524 -5.81 -13.99 -7.12
CA SER A 524 -5.85 -13.01 -8.21
C SER A 524 -6.12 -13.66 -9.57
N ASP A 525 -5.45 -14.78 -9.86
CA ASP A 525 -5.64 -15.54 -11.11
C ASP A 525 -7.07 -16.11 -11.20
N SER A 526 -7.59 -16.65 -10.09
CA SER A 526 -8.95 -17.22 -10.03
C SER A 526 -10.02 -16.14 -10.21
N VAL A 527 -9.89 -14.99 -9.55
CA VAL A 527 -10.81 -13.86 -9.71
C VAL A 527 -10.76 -13.33 -11.15
N ALA A 528 -9.57 -13.21 -11.76
CA ALA A 528 -9.45 -12.80 -13.15
C ALA A 528 -10.11 -13.80 -14.11
N ALA A 529 -10.00 -15.11 -13.82
CA ALA A 529 -10.60 -16.16 -14.64
C ALA A 529 -12.14 -16.10 -14.68
N LEU A 530 -12.80 -15.56 -13.64
CA LEU A 530 -14.26 -15.36 -13.62
C LEU A 530 -14.76 -14.51 -14.80
N SER A 531 -13.91 -13.63 -15.35
CA SER A 531 -14.27 -12.87 -16.55
C SER A 531 -14.62 -13.77 -17.75
N SER A 532 -14.06 -14.97 -17.84
CA SER A 532 -14.36 -15.93 -18.92
C SER A 532 -15.77 -16.54 -18.80
N ASN A 533 -16.33 -16.52 -17.59
CA ASN A 533 -17.67 -17.01 -17.31
C ASN A 533 -18.78 -15.99 -17.63
N ILE A 534 -18.39 -14.74 -17.90
CA ILE A 534 -19.31 -13.69 -18.36
C ILE A 534 -19.58 -13.86 -19.86
N GLY A 535 -20.86 -13.91 -20.23
CA GLY A 535 -21.35 -14.01 -21.60
C GLY A 535 -22.39 -12.95 -21.94
N GLY A 536 -22.99 -13.06 -23.12
CA GLY A 536 -24.04 -12.17 -23.59
C GLY A 536 -23.59 -11.18 -24.67
N THR A 537 -24.44 -10.19 -24.95
CA THR A 537 -24.24 -9.19 -26.00
C THR A 537 -24.63 -7.81 -25.50
N THR A 538 -24.00 -6.77 -26.04
CA THR A 538 -24.26 -5.37 -25.66
C THR A 538 -25.49 -4.76 -26.36
N ASP A 539 -25.88 -5.30 -27.52
CA ASP A 539 -26.94 -4.76 -28.39
C ASP A 539 -27.79 -5.87 -29.07
N GLY A 540 -27.73 -7.10 -28.53
CA GLY A 540 -28.34 -8.29 -29.12
C GLY A 540 -27.48 -9.02 -30.15
N SER A 541 -26.35 -8.43 -30.57
CA SER A 541 -25.47 -8.99 -31.61
C SER A 541 -23.97 -8.93 -31.29
N THR A 542 -23.52 -7.85 -30.67
CA THR A 542 -22.12 -7.57 -30.36
C THR A 542 -21.76 -8.21 -29.02
N ALA A 543 -20.93 -9.25 -29.04
CA ALA A 543 -20.47 -9.93 -27.83
C ALA A 543 -19.80 -8.94 -26.85
N ILE A 544 -20.04 -9.12 -25.56
CA ILE A 544 -19.36 -8.32 -24.52
C ILE A 544 -17.84 -8.57 -24.63
N SER A 545 -17.06 -7.50 -24.74
CA SER A 545 -15.61 -7.59 -24.94
C SER A 545 -14.88 -8.04 -23.66
N SER A 546 -13.68 -8.60 -23.79
CA SER A 546 -12.84 -8.97 -22.64
C SER A 546 -12.57 -7.78 -21.73
N THR A 547 -12.37 -6.59 -22.30
CA THR A 547 -12.14 -5.34 -21.54
C THR A 547 -13.34 -4.98 -20.66
N LEU A 548 -14.56 -5.08 -21.18
CA LEU A 548 -15.79 -4.85 -20.40
C LEU A 548 -15.94 -5.90 -19.29
N LYS A 549 -15.71 -7.17 -19.60
CA LYS A 549 -15.77 -8.27 -18.61
C LYS A 549 -14.77 -8.06 -17.47
N SER A 550 -13.53 -7.70 -17.77
CA SER A 550 -12.51 -7.40 -16.75
C SER A 550 -12.86 -6.19 -15.90
N ALA A 551 -13.49 -5.16 -16.49
CA ALA A 551 -13.95 -3.99 -15.74
C ALA A 551 -15.06 -4.37 -14.73
N VAL A 552 -16.03 -5.21 -15.13
CA VAL A 552 -17.06 -5.74 -14.21
C VAL A 552 -16.43 -6.49 -13.04
N ILE A 553 -15.52 -7.43 -13.30
CA ILE A 553 -14.82 -8.17 -12.23
C ILE A 553 -14.07 -7.22 -11.30
N THR A 554 -13.38 -6.22 -11.86
CA THR A 554 -12.60 -5.24 -11.08
C THR A 554 -13.50 -4.46 -10.11
N LEU A 555 -14.65 -3.98 -10.57
CA LEU A 555 -15.55 -3.18 -9.73
C LEU A 555 -16.35 -3.99 -8.70
N LEU A 556 -16.55 -5.29 -8.93
CA LEU A 556 -17.21 -6.19 -7.98
C LEU A 556 -16.27 -6.80 -6.95
N LYS A 557 -14.95 -6.78 -7.20
CA LYS A 557 -13.96 -7.21 -6.23
C LYS A 557 -13.97 -6.27 -5.02
N SER A 558 -13.79 -6.80 -3.82
CA SER A 558 -13.45 -5.95 -2.67
C SER A 558 -12.08 -5.29 -2.93
N PRO A 559 -11.91 -3.98 -2.68
CA PRO A 559 -10.58 -3.37 -2.73
C PRO A 559 -9.62 -4.14 -1.81
N GLN A 560 -8.45 -4.51 -2.32
CA GLN A 560 -7.50 -5.35 -1.59
C GLN A 560 -6.42 -4.45 -1.00
N PHE A 561 -6.80 -3.73 0.05
CA PHE A 561 -5.93 -2.74 0.68
C PHE A 561 -4.91 -3.37 1.62
#